data_AF-A0A963ZNN2-F1
#
_entry.id   AF-A0A963ZNN2-F1
#
_cell.length_a   1.000
_cell.length_b   1.000
_cell.length_c   1.000
_cell.angle_alpha   90.00
_cell.angle_beta   90.00
_cell.angle_gamma   90.00
#
_symmetry.space_group_name_H-M   'P 1'
#
loop_
_entity.id
_entity.type
_entity.pdbx_description
1 polymer ?
#
loop_
_entity_poly.entity_id
_entity_poly.type
_entity_poly.pdbx_seq_one_letter_code
_entity_poly.pdbx_strand_id
1 'polypeptide(L)'
;MVKNSLTTLAIVFATLIIIFFTWHYMLSIYEVRYKYNFNPNKISINKTYCIECVGINALGWELSFRDLYLNCKTLGEIESDKMQLKIDKNKICFQINRIDDFELLFSSKYSLNPTKLVLSAIEKSDED
;
A
#
# COMPACT_ATOMS: atom_id res chain seq x y z
N MET A 1 35.07 -3.63 -40.39
CA MET A 1 33.80 -4.31 -40.08
C MET A 1 33.42 -4.09 -38.60
N VAL A 2 33.32 -2.82 -38.16
CA VAL A 2 33.11 -2.41 -36.74
C VAL A 2 31.88 -1.50 -36.58
N LYS A 3 31.27 -1.04 -37.68
CA LYS A 3 30.11 -0.13 -37.63
C LYS A 3 28.85 -0.77 -37.04
N ASN A 4 28.69 -2.09 -37.14
CA ASN A 4 27.50 -2.78 -36.61
C ASN A 4 27.57 -3.01 -35.10
N SER A 5 28.75 -3.22 -34.51
CA SER A 5 28.85 -3.56 -33.08
C SER A 5 28.46 -2.39 -32.18
N LEU A 6 28.83 -1.16 -32.54
CA LEU A 6 28.45 0.04 -31.79
C LEU A 6 26.93 0.29 -31.86
N THR A 7 26.33 0.11 -33.03
CA THR A 7 24.88 0.26 -33.23
C THR A 7 24.11 -0.84 -32.50
N THR A 8 24.55 -2.10 -32.58
CA THR A 8 23.95 -3.20 -31.81
C THR A 8 24.04 -2.95 -30.30
N LEU A 9 25.19 -2.49 -29.81
CA LEU A 9 25.37 -2.16 -28.40
C LEU A 9 24.43 -1.03 -27.95
N ALA A 10 24.32 0.03 -28.76
CA ALA A 10 23.40 1.13 -28.48
C ALA A 10 21.94 0.68 -28.42
N ILE A 11 21.52 -0.23 -29.32
CA ILE A 11 20.17 -0.81 -29.32
C ILE A 11 19.95 -1.63 -28.05
N VAL A 12 20.89 -2.50 -27.68
CA VAL A 12 20.79 -3.30 -26.44
C VAL A 12 20.63 -2.41 -25.21
N PHE A 13 21.43 -1.35 -25.09
CA PHE A 13 21.30 -0.40 -23.99
C PHE A 13 19.95 0.32 -23.99
N ALA A 14 19.48 0.79 -25.15
CA ALA A 14 18.18 1.43 -25.26
C ALA A 14 17.05 0.48 -24.82
N THR A 15 17.09 -0.79 -25.23
CA THR A 15 16.12 -1.80 -24.81
C THR A 15 16.15 -2.05 -23.30
N LEU A 16 17.34 -2.20 -22.70
CA LEU A 16 17.48 -2.40 -21.25
C LEU A 16 16.93 -1.21 -20.46
N ILE A 17 17.17 0.01 -20.94
CA ILE A 17 16.66 1.24 -20.33
C ILE A 17 15.12 1.26 -20.37
N ILE A 18 14.53 0.95 -21.52
CA ILE A 18 13.07 0.90 -21.67
C ILE A 18 12.47 -0.14 -20.72
N ILE A 19 13.01 -1.35 -20.69
CA ILE A 19 12.54 -2.42 -19.80
C ILE A 19 12.61 -1.98 -18.34
N PHE A 20 13.72 -1.36 -17.93
CA PHE A 20 13.89 -0.86 -16.57
C PHE A 20 12.84 0.20 -16.20
N PHE A 21 12.61 1.19 -17.07
CA PHE A 21 11.62 2.23 -16.81
C PHE A 21 10.19 1.69 -16.81
N THR A 22 9.83 0.79 -17.72
CA THR A 22 8.52 0.13 -17.72
C THR A 22 8.31 -0.66 -16.44
N TRP A 23 9.30 -1.44 -16.02
CA TRP A 23 9.27 -2.17 -14.75
C TRP A 23 9.10 -1.22 -13.55
N HIS A 24 9.86 -0.12 -13.53
CA HIS A 24 9.77 0.86 -12.46
C HIS A 24 8.38 1.53 -12.41
N TYR A 25 7.83 1.87 -13.57
CA TYR A 25 6.49 2.46 -13.70
C TYR A 25 5.39 1.50 -13.23
N MET A 26 5.45 0.23 -13.63
CA MET A 26 4.44 -0.78 -13.29
C MET A 26 4.43 -1.15 -11.81
N LEU A 27 5.60 -1.16 -11.18
CA LEU A 27 5.77 -1.70 -9.84
C LEU A 27 5.88 -0.63 -8.76
N SER A 28 5.88 0.66 -9.10
CA SER A 28 5.91 1.74 -8.11
C SER A 28 4.52 2.10 -7.61
N ILE A 29 4.43 2.48 -6.33
CA ILE A 29 3.21 3.07 -5.76
C ILE A 29 3.18 4.53 -6.21
N TYR A 30 2.15 4.88 -6.98
CA TYR A 30 1.87 6.26 -7.39
C TYR A 30 0.84 6.91 -6.47
N GLU A 31 -0.11 6.13 -5.98
CA GLU A 31 -1.19 6.60 -5.13
C GLU A 31 -1.42 5.59 -3.99
N VAL A 32 -1.78 6.08 -2.80
CA VAL A 32 -2.26 5.25 -1.69
C VAL A 32 -3.74 5.55 -1.49
N ARG A 33 -4.57 4.51 -1.55
CA ARG A 33 -6.02 4.60 -1.30
C ARG A 33 -6.39 3.94 0.02
N TYR A 34 -7.46 4.44 0.63
CA TYR A 34 -8.03 3.86 1.84
C TYR A 34 -9.34 3.14 1.49
N LYS A 35 -9.38 1.84 1.76
CA LYS A 35 -10.57 1.01 1.65
C LYS A 35 -11.25 0.92 3.01
N TYR A 36 -12.53 1.26 3.05
CA TYR A 36 -13.36 1.10 4.23
C TYR A 36 -14.78 0.76 3.80
N ASN A 37 -15.44 -0.11 4.55
CA ASN A 37 -16.83 -0.49 4.31
C ASN A 37 -17.68 -0.10 5.52
N PHE A 38 -17.77 1.19 5.78
CA PHE A 38 -18.70 1.74 6.75
C PHE A 38 -19.10 3.15 6.39
N ASN A 39 -20.30 3.54 6.82
CA ASN A 39 -20.77 4.90 6.69
C ASN A 39 -20.35 5.67 7.95
N PRO A 40 -19.53 6.74 7.83
CA PRO A 40 -19.10 7.55 8.98
C PRO A 40 -20.27 8.12 9.79
N ASN A 41 -21.41 8.38 9.14
CA ASN A 41 -22.60 8.94 9.76
C ASN A 41 -23.49 7.88 10.45
N LYS A 42 -23.15 6.58 10.33
CA LYS A 42 -23.91 5.45 10.90
C LYS A 42 -23.00 4.51 11.69
N ILE A 43 -22.11 5.10 12.46
CA ILE A 43 -21.24 4.38 13.37
C ILE A 43 -22.05 3.94 14.61
N SER A 44 -21.81 2.73 15.09
CA SER A 44 -22.51 2.11 16.21
C SER A 44 -21.50 1.68 17.27
N ILE A 45 -21.91 1.80 18.54
CA ILE A 45 -21.12 1.34 19.69
C ILE A 45 -20.90 -0.19 19.57
N ASN A 46 -19.74 -0.65 20.01
CA ASN A 46 -19.31 -2.06 20.05
C ASN A 46 -19.27 -2.77 18.70
N LYS A 47 -19.29 -2.02 17.59
CA LYS A 47 -19.05 -2.55 16.26
C LYS A 47 -17.62 -2.27 15.84
N THR A 48 -16.96 -3.28 15.28
CA THR A 48 -15.62 -3.14 14.70
C THR A 48 -15.71 -2.56 13.29
N TYR A 49 -14.93 -1.51 13.06
CA TYR A 49 -14.76 -0.85 11.78
C TYR A 49 -13.31 -1.01 11.35
N CYS A 50 -13.07 -1.23 10.06
CA CYS A 50 -11.71 -1.37 9.56
C CYS A 50 -11.47 -0.45 8.38
N ILE A 51 -10.25 0.10 8.36
CA ILE A 51 -9.69 0.89 7.28
C ILE A 51 -8.42 0.17 6.84
N GLU A 52 -8.29 -0.07 5.55
CA GLU A 52 -7.12 -0.68 4.94
C GLU A 52 -6.48 0.31 3.97
N CYS A 53 -5.16 0.41 3.96
CA CYS A 53 -4.43 1.16 2.95
C CYS A 53 -3.92 0.22 1.85
N VAL A 54 -4.16 0.62 0.60
CA VAL A 54 -3.74 -0.11 -0.60
C VAL A 54 -2.91 0.80 -1.49
N GLY A 55 -1.79 0.28 -1.99
CA GLY A 55 -0.93 0.99 -2.92
C GLY A 55 -1.43 0.75 -4.33
N ILE A 56 -1.48 1.82 -5.13
CA ILE A 56 -1.97 1.82 -6.50
C ILE A 56 -0.83 2.24 -7.43
N ASN A 57 -0.60 1.48 -8.49
CA ASN A 57 0.38 1.85 -9.51
C ASN A 57 -0.20 2.88 -10.50
N ALA A 58 0.61 3.37 -11.43
CA ALA A 58 0.17 4.37 -12.40
C ALA A 58 -0.93 3.90 -13.37
N LEU A 59 -1.19 2.58 -13.45
CA LEU A 59 -2.30 2.02 -14.22
C LEU A 59 -3.58 1.86 -13.40
N GLY A 60 -3.56 2.19 -12.12
CA GLY A 60 -4.71 2.01 -11.24
C GLY A 60 -4.81 0.61 -10.61
N TRP A 61 -3.79 -0.24 -10.75
CA TRP A 61 -3.79 -1.59 -10.16
C TRP A 61 -3.28 -1.58 -8.73
N GLU A 62 -3.89 -2.43 -7.90
CA GLU A 62 -3.47 -2.66 -6.52
C GLU A 62 -2.16 -3.45 -6.45
N LEU A 63 -1.20 -2.92 -5.70
CA LEU A 63 0.10 -3.53 -5.47
C LEU A 63 0.10 -4.22 -4.10
N SER A 64 -0.12 -5.53 -4.09
CA SER A 64 -0.10 -6.36 -2.88
C SER A 64 1.31 -6.67 -2.35
N PHE A 65 2.36 -6.44 -3.14
CA PHE A 65 3.73 -6.89 -2.87
C PHE A 65 4.63 -5.87 -2.17
N ARG A 66 4.12 -4.68 -1.84
CA ARG A 66 4.88 -3.64 -1.11
C ARG A 66 4.43 -3.53 0.33
N ASP A 67 5.40 -3.36 1.22
CA ASP A 67 5.12 -3.10 2.63
C ASP A 67 4.47 -1.72 2.78
N LEU A 68 3.17 -1.73 3.05
CA LEU A 68 2.36 -0.58 3.41
C LEU A 68 2.12 -0.60 4.92
N TYR A 69 2.41 0.52 5.55
CA TYR A 69 2.23 0.73 6.97
C TYR A 69 1.16 1.80 7.18
N LEU A 70 0.08 1.44 7.84
CA LEU A 70 -0.97 2.35 8.27
C LEU A 70 -0.73 2.71 9.72
N ASN A 71 -0.62 4.01 10.00
CA ASN A 71 -0.55 4.55 11.34
C ASN A 71 -1.82 5.34 11.63
N CYS A 72 -2.35 5.21 12.84
CA CYS A 72 -3.43 6.04 13.35
C CYS A 72 -2.92 6.85 14.53
N LYS A 73 -3.28 8.13 14.56
CA LYS A 73 -3.15 9.01 15.72
C LYS A 73 -4.51 9.55 16.07
N THR A 74 -4.78 9.68 17.36
CA THR A 74 -5.97 10.34 17.88
C THR A 74 -5.65 11.82 18.09
N LEU A 75 -6.52 12.72 17.62
CA LEU A 75 -6.37 14.14 17.90
C LEU A 75 -7.12 14.46 19.19
N GLY A 76 -6.38 14.43 20.31
CA GLY A 76 -6.90 14.59 21.68
C GLY A 76 -6.57 13.41 22.59
N GLU A 77 -6.84 13.57 23.89
CA GLU A 77 -6.79 12.48 24.87
C GLU A 77 -8.00 11.57 24.68
N ILE A 78 -7.77 10.41 24.05
CA ILE A 78 -8.74 9.32 24.07
C ILE A 78 -8.38 8.43 25.25
N GLU A 79 -9.21 8.52 26.29
CA GLU A 79 -9.19 7.55 27.38
C GLU A 79 -9.37 6.15 26.79
N SER A 80 -8.57 5.19 27.26
CA SER A 80 -8.56 3.81 26.72
C SER A 80 -9.91 3.09 26.82
N ASP A 81 -10.84 3.59 27.61
CA ASP A 81 -12.20 3.09 27.73
C ASP A 81 -13.12 3.51 26.56
N LYS A 82 -12.80 4.59 25.84
CA LYS A 82 -13.63 5.14 24.74
C LYS A 82 -13.52 4.35 23.44
N MET A 83 -12.31 3.86 23.11
CA MET A 83 -12.05 3.20 21.83
C MET A 83 -10.95 2.14 21.95
N GLN A 84 -11.16 1.00 21.30
CA GLN A 84 -10.11 -0.01 21.10
C GLN A 84 -9.56 0.08 19.69
N LEU A 85 -8.24 0.13 19.56
CA LEU A 85 -7.52 0.14 18.29
C LEU A 85 -6.71 -1.13 18.13
N LYS A 86 -6.87 -1.79 16.98
CA LYS A 86 -6.02 -2.89 16.54
C LYS A 86 -5.34 -2.47 15.24
N ILE A 87 -4.02 -2.33 15.30
CA ILE A 87 -3.19 -1.95 14.15
C ILE A 87 -2.50 -3.21 13.64
N ASP A 88 -2.78 -3.55 12.40
CA ASP A 88 -2.00 -4.46 11.56
C ASP A 88 -1.26 -3.63 10.51
N LYS A 89 -0.29 -4.22 9.80
CA LYS A 89 0.62 -3.52 8.87
C LYS A 89 -0.12 -2.51 8.01
N ASN A 90 -1.04 -2.95 7.16
CA ASN A 90 -1.77 -2.09 6.23
C ASN A 90 -3.24 -1.84 6.66
N LYS A 91 -3.66 -2.33 7.83
CA LYS A 91 -5.06 -2.34 8.24
C LYS A 91 -5.21 -1.92 9.68
N ILE A 92 -6.08 -0.95 9.93
CA ILE A 92 -6.45 -0.52 11.27
C ILE A 92 -7.91 -0.84 11.47
N CYS A 93 -8.19 -1.58 12.54
CA CYS A 93 -9.55 -1.80 13.01
C CYS A 93 -9.76 -1.07 14.33
N PHE A 94 -10.88 -0.39 14.45
CA PHE A 94 -11.28 0.32 15.66
C PHE A 94 -12.68 -0.09 16.09
N GLN A 95 -12.90 -0.07 17.40
CA GLN A 95 -14.20 -0.29 18.01
C GLN A 95 -14.47 0.84 19.00
N ILE A 96 -15.65 1.44 18.89
CA ILE A 96 -16.06 2.57 19.74
C ILE A 96 -16.94 2.04 20.85
N ASN A 97 -16.62 2.38 22.09
CA ASN A 97 -17.32 1.92 23.28
C ASN A 97 -18.27 3.01 23.84
N ARG A 98 -18.04 4.29 23.50
CA ARG A 98 -18.87 5.43 23.90
C ARG A 98 -19.03 6.43 22.74
N ILE A 99 -20.21 7.04 22.63
CA ILE A 99 -20.51 8.10 21.65
C ILE A 99 -20.03 9.42 22.24
N ASP A 100 -18.76 9.70 22.01
CA ASP A 100 -18.15 11.01 22.19
C ASP A 100 -17.60 11.49 20.84
N ASP A 101 -17.37 12.78 20.70
CA ASP A 101 -16.65 13.31 19.55
C ASP A 101 -15.18 12.87 19.62
N PHE A 102 -14.69 12.23 18.56
CA PHE A 102 -13.29 11.84 18.42
C PHE A 102 -12.84 12.06 16.97
N GLU A 103 -11.56 12.35 16.81
CA GLU A 103 -10.94 12.52 15.50
C GLU A 103 -9.75 11.57 15.35
N LEU A 104 -9.76 10.81 14.26
CA LEU A 104 -8.70 9.86 13.91
C LEU A 104 -7.95 10.36 12.68
N LEU A 105 -6.67 10.63 12.87
CA LEU A 105 -5.76 10.97 11.79
C LEU A 105 -5.06 9.70 11.30
N PHE A 106 -5.36 9.29 10.07
CA PHE A 106 -4.70 8.18 9.40
C PHE A 106 -3.54 8.70 8.55
N SER A 107 -2.38 8.08 8.70
CA SER A 107 -1.21 8.35 7.86
C SER A 107 -0.63 7.04 7.37
N SER A 108 -0.26 7.00 6.10
CA SER A 108 0.38 5.84 5.48
C SER A 108 1.86 6.11 5.24
N LYS A 109 2.67 5.07 5.39
CA LYS A 109 4.05 5.02 4.92
C LYS A 109 4.21 3.77 4.07
N TYR A 110 4.96 3.88 2.99
CA TYR A 110 5.34 2.72 2.20
C TYR A 110 6.85 2.60 2.17
N SER A 111 7.34 1.37 2.07
CA SER A 111 8.76 1.09 1.87
C SER A 111 8.96 0.21 0.64
N LEU A 112 10.02 0.49 -0.10
CA LEU A 112 10.56 -0.42 -1.10
C LEU A 112 11.24 -1.57 -0.36
N ASN A 113 10.69 -2.78 -0.51
CA ASN A 113 11.35 -4.01 -0.07
C ASN A 113 11.66 -4.88 -1.30
N PRO A 114 12.86 -4.75 -1.90
CA PRO A 114 13.22 -5.47 -3.13
C PRO A 114 13.11 -7.00 -2.96
N THR A 115 13.36 -7.51 -1.76
CA THR A 115 13.33 -8.94 -1.45
C THR A 115 11.92 -9.53 -1.56
N LYS A 116 10.88 -8.74 -1.20
CA LYS A 116 9.49 -9.17 -1.34
C LYS A 116 9.03 -9.28 -2.79
N LEU A 117 9.59 -8.45 -3.67
CA LEU A 117 9.28 -8.54 -5.10
C LEU A 117 9.67 -9.91 -5.67
N VAL A 118 10.88 -10.37 -5.31
CA VAL A 118 11.39 -11.68 -5.75
C VAL A 118 10.54 -12.82 -5.19
N LEU A 119 10.19 -12.76 -3.89
CA LEU A 119 9.36 -13.79 -3.26
C LEU A 119 7.94 -13.86 -3.84
N SER A 120 7.31 -12.71 -4.10
CA SER A 120 5.96 -12.65 -4.69
C SER A 120 5.89 -13.20 -6.12
N ALA A 121 7.01 -13.16 -6.86
CA ALA A 121 7.10 -13.75 -8.19
C ALA A 121 7.25 -15.29 -8.15
N ILE A 122 7.81 -15.82 -7.06
CA ILE A 122 8.00 -17.26 -6.84
C ILE A 122 6.71 -17.91 -6.34
N GLU A 123 6.04 -17.30 -5.35
CA GLU A 123 4.76 -17.83 -4.83
C GLU A 123 3.68 -17.93 -5.91
N LYS A 124 3.68 -17.00 -6.86
CA LYS A 124 2.70 -16.98 -7.95
C LYS A 124 2.98 -17.99 -9.05
N SER A 125 4.21 -18.53 -9.14
CA SER A 125 4.54 -19.61 -10.09
C SER A 125 4.22 -21.00 -9.57
N ASP A 126 3.93 -21.13 -8.27
CA ASP A 126 3.55 -22.40 -7.64
C ASP A 126 2.02 -22.63 -7.60
N GLU A 127 1.21 -21.62 -7.96
CA GLU A 127 -0.26 -21.69 -8.03
C GLU A 127 -0.80 -21.97 -9.45
N ASP A 128 0.07 -22.01 -10.47
CA ASP A 128 -0.25 -22.36 -11.88
C ASP A 128 0.27 -23.77 -12.25
#